data_AF-A0A2D3TGA0-F1
#
_entry.id   AF-A0A2D3TGA0-F1
#
_cell.length_a   1.000
_cell.length_b   1.000
_cell.length_c   1.000
_cell.angle_alpha   90.00
_cell.angle_beta   90.00
_cell.angle_gamma   90.00
#
_symmetry.space_group_name_H-M   'P 1'
#
loop_
_entity.id
_entity.type
_entity.pdbx_description
1 polymer ?
#
loop_
_entity_poly.entity_id
_entity_poly.type
_entity_poly.pdbx_seq_one_letter_code
_entity_poly.pdbx_strand_id
1 'polypeptide(L)'
;MTTIPGLAATSMVRGRRVFLAGIDWLPVTLRAGKNVKSEARRQGADRVVSYRYRDRQKHPQWVMGLVNWSALALPKGCKDGYALALLIVPQLKGSGYAIIAIDRTHYGFVSSIDGVLINDLVGDKATIVQTQKKLSPV
;
A
#
# COMPACT_ATOMS: atom_id res chain seq x y z
N MET A 1 4.67 21.96 -4.26
CA MET A 1 3.77 20.80 -4.40
C MET A 1 4.43 19.87 -5.40
N THR A 2 5.25 18.94 -4.90
CA THR A 2 6.12 18.11 -5.74
C THR A 2 5.32 16.90 -6.17
N THR A 3 4.93 16.84 -7.44
CA THR A 3 4.41 15.65 -8.09
C THR A 3 5.49 14.57 -7.99
N ILE A 4 5.25 13.53 -7.17
CA ILE A 4 6.16 12.39 -7.05
C ILE A 4 5.97 11.54 -8.32
N PRO A 5 7.01 11.32 -9.13
CA PRO A 5 6.92 10.38 -10.24
C PRO A 5 6.84 8.96 -9.68
N GLY A 6 5.78 8.21 -10.00
CA GLY A 6 5.70 6.77 -9.76
C GLY A 6 4.46 6.29 -9.00
N LEU A 7 3.29 6.32 -9.64
CA LEU A 7 2.09 5.54 -9.25
C LEU A 7 2.26 4.01 -9.43
N ALA A 8 3.50 3.52 -9.40
CA ALA A 8 3.81 2.13 -9.72
C ALA A 8 4.17 1.38 -8.44
N ALA A 9 3.16 0.75 -7.82
CA ALA A 9 3.40 -0.27 -6.81
C ALA A 9 4.39 -1.32 -7.34
N THR A 10 5.25 -1.84 -6.48
CA THR A 10 6.20 -2.89 -6.89
C THR A 10 5.58 -4.26 -6.67
N SER A 11 5.65 -5.13 -7.69
CA SER A 11 5.07 -6.47 -7.64
C SER A 11 6.06 -7.52 -7.16
N MET A 12 5.67 -8.29 -6.15
CA MET A 12 6.29 -9.55 -5.76
C MET A 12 5.42 -10.71 -6.23
N VAL A 13 5.92 -11.53 -7.15
CA VAL A 13 5.19 -12.69 -7.70
C VAL A 13 5.61 -13.97 -6.97
N ARG A 14 4.62 -14.76 -6.54
CA ARG A 14 4.80 -16.11 -5.98
C ARG A 14 3.80 -17.07 -6.62
N GLY A 15 4.28 -17.91 -7.53
CA GLY A 15 3.42 -18.72 -8.40
C GLY A 15 2.52 -17.83 -9.26
N ARG A 16 1.21 -17.98 -9.13
CA ARG A 16 0.20 -17.15 -9.84
C ARG A 16 -0.32 -15.97 -9.02
N ARG A 17 0.21 -15.77 -7.80
CA ARG A 17 -0.23 -14.69 -6.89
C ARG A 17 0.71 -13.50 -7.01
N VAL A 18 0.12 -12.31 -7.08
CA VAL A 18 0.83 -11.03 -7.08
C VAL A 18 0.61 -10.33 -5.75
N PHE A 19 1.69 -9.91 -5.10
CA PHE A 19 1.66 -9.08 -3.91
C PHE A 19 2.23 -7.72 -4.26
N LEU A 20 1.51 -6.66 -3.94
CA LEU A 20 1.88 -5.28 -4.28
C LEU A 20 2.35 -4.55 -3.02
N ALA A 21 3.53 -3.95 -3.10
CA ALA A 21 4.09 -3.08 -2.06
C ALA A 21 4.26 -1.67 -2.61
N GLY A 22 4.24 -0.66 -1.73
CA GLY A 22 4.34 0.74 -2.14
C GLY A 22 3.09 1.23 -2.85
N ILE A 23 1.91 0.78 -2.41
CA ILE A 23 0.63 1.27 -2.96
C ILE A 23 0.43 2.70 -2.48
N ASP A 24 -0.08 3.57 -3.36
CA ASP A 24 -0.46 4.94 -2.99
C ASP A 24 -1.84 4.93 -2.29
N TRP A 25 -1.86 5.30 -1.01
CA TRP A 25 -3.05 5.23 -0.16
C TRP A 25 -3.64 6.62 0.07
N LEU A 26 -4.90 6.81 -0.32
CA LEU A 26 -5.61 8.08 -0.20
C LEU A 26 -6.87 7.95 0.67
N PRO A 27 -7.18 8.94 1.52
CA PRO A 27 -8.43 8.97 2.25
C PRO A 27 -9.61 9.12 1.29
N VAL A 28 -10.70 8.42 1.58
CA VAL A 28 -11.92 8.44 0.79
C VAL A 28 -12.99 9.22 1.54
N THR A 29 -13.47 10.31 0.95
CA THR A 29 -14.63 11.03 1.49
C THR A 29 -15.89 10.17 1.39
N LEU A 30 -16.87 10.38 2.29
CA LEU A 30 -18.14 9.64 2.28
C LEU A 30 -18.86 9.68 0.91
N ARG A 31 -18.70 10.79 0.17
CA ARG A 31 -19.26 10.95 -1.18
C ARG A 31 -18.55 10.05 -2.21
N ALA A 32 -17.22 9.98 -2.13
CA ALA A 32 -16.42 9.12 -2.99
C ALA A 32 -16.57 7.63 -2.62
N GLY A 33 -16.83 7.30 -1.35
CA GLY A 33 -17.05 5.93 -0.88
C GLY A 33 -18.21 5.21 -1.58
N LYS A 34 -19.24 5.95 -2.04
CA LYS A 34 -20.34 5.39 -2.83
C LYS A 34 -19.91 4.85 -4.20
N ASN A 35 -18.77 5.29 -4.74
CA ASN A 35 -18.25 4.83 -6.02
C ASN A 35 -16.70 4.88 -6.05
N VAL A 36 -16.06 4.12 -5.16
CA VAL A 36 -14.59 4.10 -5.00
C VAL A 36 -13.85 3.74 -6.29
N LYS A 37 -14.44 2.89 -7.14
CA LYS A 37 -13.86 2.52 -8.44
C LYS A 37 -13.82 3.70 -9.41
N SER A 38 -14.89 4.49 -9.48
CA SER A 38 -14.90 5.69 -10.32
C SER A 38 -13.94 6.74 -9.80
N GLU A 39 -13.79 6.87 -8.48
CA GLU A 39 -12.82 7.81 -7.90
C GLU A 39 -11.39 7.39 -8.22
N ALA A 40 -11.04 6.11 -8.04
CA ALA A 40 -9.72 5.61 -8.38
C ALA A 40 -9.35 5.87 -9.86
N ARG A 41 -10.31 5.68 -10.78
CA ARG A 41 -10.11 6.02 -12.21
C ARG A 41 -9.90 7.51 -12.45
N ARG A 42 -10.59 8.40 -11.72
CA ARG A 42 -10.34 9.84 -11.78
C ARG A 42 -8.92 10.20 -11.32
N GLN A 43 -8.38 9.43 -10.38
CA GLN A 43 -7.00 9.53 -9.92
C GLN A 43 -5.99 8.79 -10.84
N GLY A 44 -6.43 8.27 -11.98
CA GLY A 44 -5.57 7.60 -12.96
C GLY A 44 -5.26 6.12 -12.69
N ALA A 45 -5.91 5.49 -11.71
CA ALA A 45 -5.73 4.07 -11.41
C ALA A 45 -6.70 3.18 -12.22
N ASP A 46 -6.22 2.03 -12.69
CA ASP A 46 -7.04 1.02 -13.36
C ASP A 46 -7.57 -0.07 -12.41
N ARG A 47 -6.97 -0.17 -11.21
CA ARG A 47 -7.37 -1.04 -10.11
C ARG A 47 -7.38 -0.26 -8.79
N VAL A 48 -8.19 -0.75 -7.87
CA VAL A 48 -8.33 -0.17 -6.53
C VAL A 48 -8.50 -1.27 -5.51
N VAL A 49 -7.87 -1.08 -4.36
CA VAL A 49 -8.17 -1.79 -3.11
C VAL A 49 -8.70 -0.75 -2.14
N SER A 50 -9.62 -1.11 -1.25
CA SER A 50 -10.06 -0.22 -0.18
C SER A 50 -10.22 -0.97 1.12
N TYR A 51 -10.02 -0.25 2.22
CA TYR A 51 -10.29 -0.77 3.55
C TYR A 51 -10.87 0.34 4.43
N ARG A 52 -11.47 -0.08 5.55
CA ARG A 52 -12.09 0.79 6.54
C ARG A 52 -11.42 0.56 7.89
N TYR A 53 -11.12 1.64 8.59
CA TYR A 53 -10.68 1.59 9.99
C TYR A 53 -11.52 2.54 10.85
N ARG A 54 -11.32 2.51 12.17
CA ARG A 54 -11.89 3.50 13.09
C ARG A 54 -10.76 4.36 13.61
N ASP A 55 -10.92 5.68 13.55
CA ASP A 55 -9.96 6.58 14.18
C ASP A 55 -10.04 6.51 15.72
N ARG A 56 -9.20 7.30 16.40
CA ARG A 56 -9.15 7.37 17.87
C ARG A 56 -10.48 7.80 18.50
N GLN A 57 -11.31 8.54 17.77
CA GLN A 57 -12.65 8.96 18.21
C GLN A 57 -13.73 7.94 17.83
N LYS A 58 -13.32 6.76 17.32
CA LYS A 58 -14.17 5.66 16.84
C LYS A 58 -14.97 5.99 15.59
N HIS A 59 -14.66 7.08 14.89
CA HIS A 59 -15.34 7.41 13.64
C HIS A 59 -14.81 6.53 12.50
N PRO A 60 -15.71 6.01 11.63
CA PRO A 60 -15.30 5.18 10.51
C PRO A 60 -14.58 6.02 9.45
N GLN A 61 -13.36 5.60 9.11
CA GLN A 61 -12.54 6.19 8.07
C GLN A 61 -12.38 5.19 6.92
N TRP A 62 -12.37 5.69 5.68
CA TRP A 62 -12.19 4.89 4.48
C TRP A 62 -10.93 5.32 3.77
N VAL A 63 -10.19 4.34 3.25
CA VAL A 63 -8.95 4.58 2.49
C VAL A 63 -9.01 3.71 1.25
N MET A 64 -8.51 4.25 0.14
CA MET A 64 -8.31 3.50 -1.09
C MET A 64 -6.82 3.47 -1.44
N GLY A 65 -6.35 2.31 -1.89
CA GLY A 65 -5.06 2.12 -2.51
C GLY A 65 -5.21 2.15 -4.03
N LEU A 66 -4.49 3.05 -4.67
CA LEU A 66 -4.47 3.23 -6.13
C LEU A 66 -3.42 2.33 -6.76
N VAL A 67 -3.81 1.63 -7.83
CA VAL A 67 -2.91 0.72 -8.54
C VAL A 67 -3.07 0.91 -10.05
N ASN A 68 -1.94 1.08 -10.73
CA ASN A 68 -1.88 1.03 -12.19
C ASN A 68 -1.36 -0.34 -12.63
N TRP A 69 -2.25 -1.33 -12.60
CA TRP A 69 -1.97 -2.75 -12.82
C TRP A 69 -1.45 -3.02 -14.23
N SER A 70 -1.99 -2.33 -15.23
CA SER A 70 -1.54 -2.43 -16.62
C SER A 70 -0.10 -1.96 -16.84
N ALA A 71 0.43 -1.13 -15.95
CA ALA A 71 1.83 -0.71 -15.97
C ALA A 71 2.79 -1.72 -15.31
N LEU A 72 2.27 -2.77 -14.65
CA LEU A 72 3.08 -3.78 -14.00
C LEU A 72 3.55 -4.85 -15.00
N ALA A 73 4.84 -5.15 -14.98
CA ALA A 73 5.42 -6.25 -15.75
C ALA A 73 5.10 -7.62 -15.10
N LEU A 74 3.87 -8.10 -15.28
CA LEU A 74 3.38 -9.32 -14.64
C LEU A 74 3.45 -10.55 -15.58
N PRO A 75 3.79 -11.75 -15.08
CA PRO A 75 3.72 -12.98 -15.85
C PRO A 75 2.29 -13.29 -16.33
N LYS A 76 2.18 -13.93 -17.51
CA LYS A 76 0.90 -14.40 -18.05
C LYS A 76 0.14 -15.26 -17.03
N GLY A 77 -1.16 -15.02 -16.91
CA GLY A 77 -2.05 -15.77 -16.01
C GLY A 77 -2.21 -15.19 -14.61
N CYS A 78 -1.47 -14.13 -14.24
CA CYS A 78 -1.74 -13.35 -13.04
C CYS A 78 -2.96 -12.43 -13.27
N LYS A 79 -4.08 -12.69 -12.59
CA LYS A 79 -5.34 -11.95 -12.78
C LYS A 79 -5.68 -11.01 -11.63
N ASP A 80 -5.22 -11.34 -10.43
CA ASP A 80 -5.53 -10.64 -9.19
C ASP A 80 -4.27 -10.40 -8.38
N GLY A 81 -4.31 -9.39 -7.51
CA GLY A 81 -3.23 -9.04 -6.62
C GLY A 81 -3.71 -8.67 -5.22
N TYR A 82 -2.79 -8.78 -4.27
CA TYR A 82 -3.02 -8.48 -2.87
C TYR A 82 -2.16 -7.30 -2.46
N ALA A 83 -2.74 -6.34 -1.74
CA ALA A 83 -1.97 -5.31 -1.05
C ALA A 83 -1.17 -5.97 0.07
N LEU A 84 0.16 -6.03 -0.08
CA LEU A 84 1.04 -6.69 0.88
C LEU A 84 0.94 -6.06 2.27
N ALA A 85 0.84 -4.73 2.32
CA ALA A 85 0.67 -3.99 3.57
C ALA A 85 -0.56 -4.45 4.36
N LEU A 86 -1.70 -4.70 3.70
CA LEU A 86 -2.93 -5.16 4.38
C LEU A 86 -2.84 -6.59 4.91
N LEU A 87 -1.90 -7.41 4.41
CA LEU A 87 -1.62 -8.75 4.94
C LEU A 87 -0.65 -8.70 6.14
N ILE A 88 0.18 -7.67 6.20
CA ILE A 88 1.20 -7.49 7.24
C ILE A 88 0.63 -6.79 8.47
N VAL A 89 -0.15 -5.72 8.28
CA VAL A 89 -0.67 -4.90 9.39
C VAL A 89 -1.34 -5.73 10.49
N PRO A 90 -2.19 -6.73 10.20
CA PRO A 90 -2.78 -7.58 11.25
C PRO A 90 -1.75 -8.37 12.08
N GLN A 91 -0.56 -8.63 11.52
CA GLN A 91 0.51 -9.38 12.18
C GLN A 91 1.38 -8.51 13.10
N LEU A 92 1.34 -7.18 12.93
CA LEU A 92 2.09 -6.22 13.76
C LEU A 92 1.47 -6.03 15.16
N LYS A 93 0.34 -6.68 15.47
CA LYS A 93 -0.33 -6.69 16.78
C LYS A 93 -0.62 -5.28 17.35
N GLY A 94 -0.93 -4.32 16.48
CA GLY A 94 -1.26 -2.94 16.85
C GLY A 94 -0.30 -1.95 16.21
N SER A 95 0.77 -1.61 16.93
CA SER A 95 1.76 -0.61 16.49
C SER A 95 3.11 -1.26 16.25
N GLY A 96 3.74 -0.93 15.12
CA GLY A 96 5.04 -1.48 14.75
C GLY A 96 5.34 -1.33 13.27
N TYR A 97 6.38 -2.02 12.81
CA TYR A 97 6.77 -2.05 11.41
C TYR A 97 7.35 -3.40 11.00
N ALA A 98 7.37 -3.64 9.70
CA ALA A 98 8.06 -4.75 9.06
C ALA A 98 8.86 -4.26 7.85
N ILE A 99 10.04 -4.86 7.66
CA ILE A 99 10.85 -4.70 6.46
C ILE A 99 10.85 -6.03 5.71
N ILE A 100 10.51 -6.01 4.42
CA ILE A 100 10.30 -7.21 3.61
C ILE A 100 11.16 -7.13 2.36
N ALA A 101 11.94 -8.16 2.07
CA ALA A 101 12.63 -8.27 0.78
C ALA A 101 11.59 -8.53 -0.33
N ILE A 102 11.55 -7.65 -1.33
CA ILE A 102 10.63 -7.78 -2.48
C ILE A 102 11.34 -8.54 -3.61
N ASP A 103 12.54 -8.09 -3.94
CA ASP A 103 13.43 -8.71 -4.91
C ASP A 103 14.91 -8.56 -4.46
N ARG A 104 15.87 -8.67 -5.39
CA ARG A 104 17.31 -8.60 -5.08
C ARG A 104 17.78 -7.20 -4.68
N THR A 105 17.08 -6.15 -5.09
CA THR A 105 17.50 -4.76 -4.93
C THR A 105 16.51 -3.92 -4.12
N HIS A 106 15.25 -4.36 -4.02
CA HIS A 106 14.18 -3.61 -3.38
C HIS A 106 13.64 -4.27 -2.10
N TYR A 107 13.29 -3.42 -1.15
CA TYR A 107 12.70 -3.75 0.13
C TYR A 107 11.43 -2.93 0.33
N GLY A 108 10.41 -3.57 0.91
CA GLY A 108 9.20 -2.92 1.38
C GLY A 108 9.34 -2.52 2.84
N PHE A 109 8.80 -1.36 3.22
CA PHE A 109 8.62 -0.93 4.59
C PHE A 109 7.13 -0.71 4.84
N VAL A 110 6.58 -1.48 5.77
CA VAL A 110 5.17 -1.37 6.19
C VAL A 110 5.15 -1.03 7.67
N SER A 111 4.34 -0.05 8.06
CA SER A 111 4.15 0.27 9.48
C SER A 111 2.70 0.56 9.82
N SER A 112 2.32 0.27 11.06
CA SER A 112 1.01 0.59 11.59
C SER A 112 1.09 1.28 12.94
N ILE A 113 0.04 2.03 13.25
CA ILE A 113 -0.24 2.55 14.59
C ILE A 113 -1.68 2.14 14.92
N ASP A 114 -1.88 1.50 16.07
CA ASP A 114 -3.19 1.03 16.53
C ASP A 114 -3.93 0.15 15.48
N GLY A 115 -3.17 -0.63 14.69
CA GLY A 115 -3.70 -1.48 13.62
C GLY A 115 -4.09 -0.73 12.34
N VAL A 116 -3.83 0.57 12.26
CA VAL A 116 -4.05 1.40 11.07
C VAL A 116 -2.76 1.47 10.25
N LEU A 117 -2.85 1.21 8.94
CA LEU A 117 -1.71 1.35 8.04
C LEU A 117 -1.27 2.82 7.95
N ILE A 118 0.01 3.08 8.25
CA ILE A 118 0.60 4.42 8.20
C ILE A 118 1.55 4.56 7.01
N ASN A 119 2.41 3.57 6.80
CA ASN A 119 3.38 3.59 5.70
C ASN A 119 3.31 2.27 4.93
N ASP A 120 3.36 2.38 3.60
CA ASP A 120 3.56 1.30 2.64
C ASP A 120 4.54 1.85 1.59
N LEU A 121 5.81 1.54 1.74
CA LEU A 121 6.90 2.16 0.97
C LEU A 121 7.78 1.09 0.34
N VAL A 122 8.41 1.42 -0.78
CA VAL A 122 9.42 0.58 -1.43
C VAL A 122 10.66 1.41 -1.71
N GLY A 123 11.83 0.83 -1.50
CA GLY A 123 13.09 1.45 -1.84
C GLY A 123 14.24 0.45 -1.81
N ASP A 124 15.43 0.90 -2.16
CA ASP A 124 16.63 0.11 -1.94
C ASP A 124 16.94 -0.04 -0.45
N LYS A 125 17.95 -0.86 -0.13
CA LYS A 125 18.34 -1.12 1.26
C LYS A 125 18.69 0.16 2.02
N ALA A 126 19.43 1.08 1.41
CA ALA A 126 19.87 2.31 2.07
C ALA A 126 18.68 3.22 2.40
N THR A 127 17.77 3.38 1.43
CA THR A 127 16.52 4.14 1.55
C THR A 127 15.63 3.58 2.65
N ILE A 128 15.44 2.26 2.71
CA ILE A 128 14.61 1.64 3.74
C ILE A 128 15.25 1.74 5.14
N VAL A 129 16.58 1.60 5.26
CA VAL A 129 17.26 1.82 6.55
C VAL A 129 17.11 3.27 7.02
N GLN A 130 17.23 4.24 6.13
CA GLN A 130 17.00 5.65 6.49
C GLN A 130 15.54 5.90 6.87
N THR A 131 14.60 5.33 6.11
CA THR A 131 13.16 5.41 6.36
C THR A 131 12.81 4.84 7.73
N GLN A 132 13.35 3.66 8.07
CA GLN A 132 13.17 3.02 9.37
C GLN A 132 13.60 3.97 10.51
N LYS A 133 14.78 4.57 10.42
CA LYS A 133 15.27 5.51 11.45
C LYS A 133 14.34 6.72 11.65
N LYS A 134 13.69 7.17 10.58
CA LYS A 134 12.81 8.35 10.59
C LYS A 134 11.37 8.04 11.02
N LEU A 135 10.86 6.87 10.62
CA LEU A 135 9.43 6.54 10.67
C LEU A 135 9.10 5.37 11.58
N SER A 136 10.07 4.83 12.32
CA SER A 136 9.76 3.83 13.35
C SER A 136 8.86 4.48 14.40
N PRO A 137 7.65 3.93 14.65
CA PRO A 137 6.82 4.38 15.75
C PRO A 137 7.59 4.15 17.06
N VAL A 138 7.74 5.20 17.87
CA VAL A 138 8.33 5.17 19.22
C VAL A 138 7.37 4.48 20.18
#